data_AF-A0A7Z0Q646-F1
#
_entry.id   AF-A0A7Z0Q646-F1
#
_cell.length_a   1.000
_cell.length_b   1.000
_cell.length_c   1.000
_cell.angle_alpha   90.00
_cell.angle_beta   90.00
_cell.angle_gamma   90.00
#
_symmetry.space_group_name_H-M   'P 1'
#
loop_
_entity.id
_entity.type
_entity.pdbx_description
1 polymer ?
#
loop_
_entity_poly.entity_id
_entity_poly.type
_entity_poly.pdbx_seq_one_letter_code
_entity_poly.pdbx_strand_id
1 'polypeptide(L)' 'MASTRTDLGRKSAPLLTERYEVMFPAVLPHAIQVAAERALMTPAEYVRRSVIDKLLSDGIDLRRPERIRTRYGFSP' A
#
# COMPACT_ATOMS: atom_id res chain seq x y z
N MET A 1 -40.62 -18.11 -18.03
CA MET A 1 -40.06 -16.74 -18.00
C MET A 1 -38.77 -16.79 -17.20
N ALA A 2 -37.65 -16.50 -17.88
CA ALA A 2 -36.30 -16.58 -17.33
C ALA A 2 -35.95 -15.31 -16.54
N SER A 3 -35.28 -15.48 -15.39
CA SER A 3 -34.37 -14.45 -14.87
C SER A 3 -33.39 -15.12 -13.91
N THR A 4 -32.47 -15.91 -14.46
CA THR A 4 -31.27 -16.35 -13.75
C THR A 4 -30.33 -15.16 -13.70
N ARG A 5 -30.45 -14.37 -12.64
CA ARG A 5 -29.56 -13.23 -12.38
C ARG A 5 -28.19 -13.80 -12.03
N THR A 6 -27.29 -13.82 -13.01
CA THR A 6 -25.89 -14.20 -12.83
C THR A 6 -25.25 -13.20 -11.89
N ASP A 7 -25.18 -13.55 -10.61
CA ASP A 7 -24.32 -12.89 -9.63
C ASP A 7 -22.88 -13.17 -10.06
N LEU A 8 -22.33 -12.27 -10.87
CA LEU A 8 -20.93 -12.25 -11.22
C LEU A 8 -20.17 -12.06 -9.91
N GLY A 9 -19.67 -13.18 -9.40
CA GLY A 9 -18.86 -13.27 -8.19
C GLY A 9 -17.83 -12.14 -8.18
N ARG A 10 -18.16 -11.10 -7.43
CA ARG A 10 -17.19 -10.13 -6.95
C ARG A 10 -16.33 -10.92 -5.99
N LYS A 11 -15.23 -11.50 -6.49
CA LYS A 11 -14.10 -11.87 -5.65
C LYS A 11 -13.68 -10.57 -4.98
N SER A 12 -14.21 -10.34 -3.78
CA SER A 12 -13.70 -9.34 -2.85
C SER A 12 -12.23 -9.67 -2.71
N ALA A 13 -11.38 -8.90 -3.39
CA ALA A 13 -9.96 -8.93 -3.12
C ALA A 13 -9.83 -8.79 -1.59
N PRO A 14 -9.13 -9.69 -0.90
CA PRO A 14 -9.04 -9.62 0.54
C PRO A 14 -8.51 -8.21 0.88
N LEU A 15 -9.26 -7.49 1.71
CA LEU A 15 -8.82 -6.26 2.36
C LEU A 15 -7.71 -6.62 3.34
N LEU A 16 -6.59 -7.15 2.85
CA LEU A 16 -5.40 -7.40 3.63
C LEU A 16 -4.72 -6.06 3.85
N THR A 17 -5.34 -5.23 4.70
CA THR A 17 -4.63 -4.17 5.41
C THR A 17 -3.96 -4.83 6.61
N GLU A 18 -2.76 -5.34 6.40
CA GLU A 18 -1.86 -5.63 7.51
C GLU A 18 -1.57 -4.32 8.26
N ARG A 19 -1.62 -4.37 9.59
CA ARG A 19 -1.28 -3.23 10.45
C ARG A 19 0.20 -3.30 10.76
N TYR A 20 0.91 -2.23 10.44
CA TYR A 20 2.31 -2.06 10.79
C TYR A 20 2.42 -1.01 11.89
N GLU A 21 3.10 -1.36 12.97
CA GLU A 21 3.50 -0.40 14.00
C GLU A 21 4.91 0.08 13.72
N VAL A 22 5.11 1.40 13.73
CA VAL A 22 6.38 2.05 13.45
C VAL A 22 6.63 3.14 14.47
N MET A 23 7.87 3.21 14.96
CA MET A 23 8.34 4.33 15.76
C MET A 23 8.75 5.48 14.84
N PHE A 24 8.34 6.70 15.18
CA PHE A 24 8.66 7.89 14.41
C PHE A 24 8.80 9.12 15.31
N PRO A 25 9.48 10.19 14.84
CA PRO A 25 9.52 11.46 15.55
C PRO A 25 8.12 12.02 15.78
N ALA A 26 7.87 12.62 16.95
CA ALA A 26 6.55 13.16 17.34
C ALA A 26 5.96 14.16 16.34
N VAL A 27 6.81 14.82 15.53
CA VAL A 27 6.40 15.79 14.50
C VAL A 27 5.88 15.13 13.21
N LEU A 28 6.19 13.84 12.99
CA LEU A 28 5.89 13.17 11.72
C LEU A 28 4.39 13.08 11.42
N PRO A 29 3.49 12.74 12.36
CA PRO A 29 2.06 12.69 12.08
C PRO A 29 1.50 14.02 11.57
N HIS A 30 1.95 15.14 12.15
CA HIS A 30 1.52 16.46 11.72
C HIS A 30 2.02 16.79 10.32
N ALA A 31 3.28 16.50 10.02
CA ALA A 31 3.85 16.69 8.69
C ALA A 31 3.11 15.86 7.62
N ILE A 32 2.78 14.60 7.94
CA ILE A 32 1.98 13.72 7.06
C ILE A 32 0.60 14.32 6.82
N GLN A 33 -0.08 14.81 7.87
CA GLN A 33 -1.40 15.45 7.74
C GLN A 33 -1.36 16.62 6.76
N VAL A 34 -0.42 17.55 6.95
CA VAL A 34 -0.26 18.73 6.07
C VAL A 34 0.02 18.33 4.63
N ALA A 35 0.88 17.33 4.42
CA ALA A 35 1.22 16.86 3.08
C ALA A 35 0.04 16.15 2.40
N ALA A 36 -0.73 15.36 3.16
CA ALA A 36 -1.92 14.68 2.67
C ALA A 36 -3.03 15.66 2.27
N GLU A 37 -3.25 16.72 3.05
CA GLU A 37 -4.19 17.80 2.74
C GLU A 37 -3.83 18.50 1.42
N ARG A 38 -2.54 18.84 1.24
CA ARG A 38 -2.05 19.44 -0.01
C ARG A 38 -2.23 18.52 -1.23
N ALA A 39 -2.18 17.21 -1.01
CA ALA A 39 -2.36 16.20 -2.04
C ALA A 39 -3.84 15.79 -2.26
N LEU A 40 -4.79 16.35 -1.49
CA LEU A 40 -6.21 15.96 -1.47
C LEU A 40 -6.39 14.46 -1.20
N MET A 41 -5.63 13.91 -0.25
CA MET A 41 -5.63 12.50 0.14
C MET A 41 -5.84 12.35 1.64
N THR A 42 -6.22 11.13 2.06
CA THR A 42 -6.13 10.77 3.49
C THR A 42 -4.67 10.56 3.89
N PRO A 43 -4.28 10.78 5.16
CA PRO A 43 -2.93 10.49 5.65
C PRO A 43 -2.44 9.08 5.32
N ALA A 44 -3.31 8.08 5.49
CA ALA A 44 -2.99 6.69 5.22
C ALA A 44 -2.73 6.43 3.72
N GLU A 45 -3.52 7.05 2.83
CA GLU A 45 -3.30 6.95 1.39
C GLU A 45 -2.01 7.66 0.97
N TYR A 46 -1.77 8.86 1.51
CA TYR A 46 -0.55 9.61 1.26
C TYR A 46 0.70 8.80 1.62
N VAL A 47 0.72 8.18 2.81
CA VAL A 47 1.84 7.33 3.24
C VAL A 47 1.99 6.11 2.33
N ARG A 48 0.91 5.36 2.05
CA ARG A 48 0.97 4.19 1.16
C ARG A 48 1.56 4.55 -0.20
N ARG A 49 1.06 5.60 -0.83
CA ARG A 49 1.51 6.04 -2.15
C ARG A 49 2.97 6.49 -2.12
N SER A 50 3.35 7.30 -1.12
CA SER A 50 4.72 7.77 -0.96
C SER A 50 5.71 6.62 -0.76
N VAL A 51 5.35 5.59 0.01
CA VAL A 51 6.18 4.39 0.20
C VAL A 51 6.31 3.62 -1.11
N ILE A 52 5.21 3.40 -1.84
CA ILE A 52 5.24 2.69 -3.14
C ILE A 52 6.11 3.45 -4.15
N ASP A 53 5.90 4.75 -4.29
CA ASP A 53 6.65 5.58 -5.24
C ASP A 53 8.15 5.59 -4.91
N LYS A 54 8.50 5.65 -3.61
CA LYS A 54 9.88 5.55 -3.17
C LYS A 54 10.50 4.18 -3.49
N LEU A 55 9.81 3.09 -3.17
CA LEU A 55 10.27 1.73 -3.48
C LEU A 55 10.50 1.54 -4.98
N LEU A 56 9.59 2.03 -5.82
CA LEU A 56 9.75 2.00 -7.28
C LEU A 56 10.98 2.80 -7.73
N SER A 57 11.22 3.98 -7.14
CA SER A 57 12.41 4.78 -7.44
C SER A 57 13.72 4.10 -7.03
N ASP A 58 13.67 3.25 -6.00
CA ASP A 58 14.79 2.42 -5.55
C ASP A 58 14.94 1.12 -6.37
N GLY A 59 14.08 0.91 -7.37
CA GLY A 59 14.05 -0.26 -8.25
C GLY A 59 13.38 -1.49 -7.64
N ILE A 60 12.62 -1.32 -6.56
CA ILE A 60 11.85 -2.36 -5.89
C ILE A 60 10.43 -2.36 -6.46
N ASP A 61 10.17 -3.26 -7.41
CA ASP A 61 8.84 -3.45 -8.00
C ASP A 61 8.02 -4.46 -7.19
N LEU A 62 6.95 -3.97 -6.56
CA LEU A 62 6.01 -4.78 -5.77
C LEU A 62 5.26 -5.83 -6.60
N ARG A 63 5.21 -5.70 -7.92
CA ARG A 63 4.60 -6.68 -8.83
C ARG A 63 5.51 -7.87 -9.12
N ARG A 64 6.80 -7.76 -8.76
CA ARG A 64 7.84 -8.78 -8.98
C ARG A 64 8.54 -9.14 -7.66
N PRO A 65 7.81 -9.75 -6.71
CA PRO A 65 8.32 -10.02 -5.36
C PRO A 65 9.59 -10.88 -5.35
N GLU A 66 9.82 -11.70 -6.37
CA GLU A 66 11.04 -12.50 -6.55
C GLU A 66 12.34 -11.68 -6.63
N ARG A 67 12.29 -10.41 -7.04
CA ARG A 67 13.48 -9.53 -7.09
C ARG A 67 13.80 -8.83 -5.77
N ILE A 68 12.86 -8.83 -4.81
CA ILE A 68 13.07 -8.25 -3.48
C ILE A 68 13.99 -9.16 -2.65
N ARG A 69 13.83 -10.48 -2.81
CA ARG A 69 14.58 -11.51 -2.05
C ARG A 69 16.08 -11.51 -2.36
N THR A 70 16.48 -11.19 -3.58
CA THR A 70 17.88 -11.31 -4.03
C THR A 70 18.77 -10.14 -3.62
N ARG A 71 18.22 -8.96 -3.30
CA ARG A 71 19.02 -7.81 -2.83
C ARG A 71 19.13 -7.69 -1.31
N TYR A 72 18.17 -8.21 -0.56
CA TYR A 72 18.08 -7.99 0.90
C TYR A 72 18.28 -9.26 1.74
N GLY A 73 18.74 -10.36 1.14
CA GLY A 73 19.29 -11.50 1.89
C GLY A 73 18.32 -12.21 2.83
N PHE A 74 17.01 -12.16 2.56
CA PHE A 74 16.04 -12.97 3.31
C PHE A 74 16.14 -14.43 2.86
N SER A 75 16.99 -15.19 3.56
CA SER A 75 16.98 -16.65 3.56
C SER A 75 15.91 -17.13 4.56
N PRO A 76 15.10 -18.16 4.25
CA PRO A 76 14.09 -18.69 5.15
C PRO A 76 14.66 -19.24 6.46
#